data_AF-A0A659R0R9-F1
#
_entry.id   AF-A0A659R0R9-F1
#
_cell.length_a   1.000
_cell.length_b   1.000
_cell.length_c   1.000
_cell.angle_alpha   90.00
_cell.angle_beta   90.00
_cell.angle_gamma   90.00
#
_symmetry.space_group_name_H-M   'P 1'
#
loop_
_entity.id
_entity.type
_entity.pdbx_description
1 polymer ?
#
loop_
_entity_poly.entity_id
_entity_poly.type
_entity_poly.pdbx_seq_one_letter_code
_entity_poly.pdbx_strand_id
1 'polypeptide(L)'
;MSEQFLYFLQQMFNGVTLGSTYALIAIGYTMVYGIIGMINFAHGEVYMIGSYVSFMIIAALMMMGIDTSWLLVAAGFIGAIIIASAYGWSIERVAYRPVRNSKRLIALISAIGMSIFLQNYVSLTEGSRDVALPSRLNGQWLVGSGES
;
A
#
# COMPACT_ATOMS: atom_id res chain seq x y z
N MET A 1 9.30 -35.25 -9.44
CA MET A 1 9.87 -34.54 -8.27
C MET A 1 8.99 -34.86 -7.08
N SER A 2 9.52 -35.02 -5.87
CA SER A 2 8.69 -35.29 -4.69
C SER A 2 7.79 -34.07 -4.40
N GLU A 3 6.51 -34.29 -4.11
CA GLU A 3 5.56 -33.20 -3.80
C GLU A 3 6.04 -32.32 -2.64
N GLN A 4 6.78 -32.91 -1.71
CA GLN A 4 7.45 -32.21 -0.60
C GLN A 4 8.42 -31.14 -1.09
N PHE A 5 9.16 -31.39 -2.17
CA PHE A 5 10.09 -30.41 -2.74
C PHE A 5 9.34 -29.25 -3.41
N LEU A 6 8.24 -29.52 -4.10
CA LEU A 6 7.37 -28.48 -4.67
C LEU A 6 6.75 -27.60 -3.59
N TYR A 7 6.24 -28.22 -2.51
CA TYR A 7 5.70 -27.49 -1.37
C TYR A 7 6.75 -26.61 -0.67
N PHE A 8 7.97 -27.12 -0.52
CA PHE A 8 9.08 -26.34 0.02
C PHE A 8 9.38 -25.11 -0.85
N LEU A 9 9.47 -25.28 -2.18
CA LEU A 9 9.68 -24.16 -3.10
C LEU A 9 8.54 -23.15 -3.05
N GLN A 10 7.29 -23.61 -3.02
CA GLN A 10 6.12 -22.75 -2.87
C GLN A 10 6.22 -21.89 -1.61
N GLN A 11 6.58 -22.49 -0.47
CA GLN A 11 6.69 -21.75 0.78
C GLN A 11 7.87 -20.79 0.79
N MET A 12 8.96 -21.12 0.08
CA MET A 12 10.07 -20.20 -0.13
C MET A 12 9.63 -18.95 -0.93
N PHE A 13 8.86 -19.12 -2.02
CA PHE A 13 8.31 -17.99 -2.78
C PHE A 13 7.31 -17.16 -1.97
N ASN A 14 6.45 -17.80 -1.19
CA ASN A 14 5.54 -17.11 -0.27
C ASN A 14 6.31 -16.28 0.76
N GLY A 15 7.37 -16.87 1.35
CA GLY A 15 8.25 -16.20 2.30
C GLY A 15 8.99 -15.00 1.71
N VAL A 16 9.52 -15.14 0.48
CA VAL A 16 10.16 -14.03 -0.25
C VAL A 16 9.14 -12.92 -0.53
N THR A 17 7.93 -13.25 -0.98
CA THR A 17 6.89 -12.26 -1.29
C THR A 17 6.50 -11.44 -0.06
N LEU A 18 6.25 -12.09 1.07
CA LEU A 18 5.96 -11.42 2.34
C LEU A 18 7.17 -10.64 2.86
N GLY A 19 8.36 -11.23 2.82
CA GLY A 19 9.60 -10.59 3.23
C GLY A 19 9.91 -9.33 2.44
N SER A 20 9.73 -9.36 1.11
CA SER A 20 9.88 -8.20 0.23
C SER A 20 8.88 -7.09 0.57
N THR A 21 7.64 -7.45 0.90
CA THR A 21 6.62 -6.46 1.31
C THR A 21 7.05 -5.75 2.60
N TYR A 22 7.48 -6.49 3.63
CA TYR A 22 7.97 -5.90 4.88
C TYR A 22 9.27 -5.10 4.67
N ALA A 23 10.19 -5.58 3.83
CA ALA A 23 11.41 -4.88 3.50
C ALA A 23 11.12 -3.54 2.80
N LEU A 24 10.18 -3.50 1.85
CA LEU A 24 9.76 -2.27 1.18
C LEU A 24 9.11 -1.28 2.16
N ILE A 25 8.27 -1.75 3.09
CA ILE A 25 7.68 -0.90 4.12
C ILE A 25 8.76 -0.29 5.01
N ALA A 26 9.75 -1.09 5.45
CA ALA A 26 10.86 -0.62 6.27
C ALA A 26 11.73 0.40 5.53
N ILE A 27 12.04 0.15 4.26
CA ILE A 27 12.81 1.07 3.40
C ILE A 27 12.02 2.38 3.22
N GLY A 28 10.72 2.32 2.94
CA GLY A 28 9.87 3.51 2.82
C GLY A 28 9.89 4.37 4.09
N TYR A 29 9.66 3.73 5.24
CA TYR A 29 9.64 4.43 6.52
C TYR A 29 10.99 5.07 6.87
N THR A 30 12.09 4.34 6.67
CA THR A 30 13.44 4.85 6.94
C THR A 30 13.83 6.00 6.00
N MET A 31 13.45 5.97 4.73
CA MET A 31 13.71 7.07 3.79
C MET A 31 12.94 8.34 4.19
N VAL A 32 11.65 8.22 4.50
CA VAL A 32 10.82 9.37 4.89
C VAL A 32 11.33 9.98 6.20
N TYR A 33 11.61 9.15 7.21
CA TYR A 33 12.20 9.62 8.45
C TYR A 33 13.59 10.25 8.23
N GLY A 34 14.42 9.67 7.35
CA GLY A 34 15.75 10.18 7.03
C GLY A 34 15.73 11.58 6.41
N ILE A 35 14.71 11.91 5.63
CA ILE A 35 14.57 13.24 4.99
C ILE A 35 13.92 14.24 5.96
N ILE A 36 12.84 13.86 6.63
CA ILE A 36 12.01 14.77 7.42
C ILE A 36 12.59 14.96 8.84
N GLY A 37 13.24 13.94 9.40
CA GLY A 37 13.78 13.94 10.76
C GLY A 37 12.73 13.91 11.86
N MET A 38 11.48 13.57 11.52
CA MET A 38 10.32 13.54 12.43
C MET A 38 9.56 12.23 12.24
N ILE A 39 8.94 11.74 13.32
CA ILE A 39 8.09 10.54 13.27
C ILE A 39 6.87 10.82 12.37
N ASN A 40 6.63 9.93 11.40
CA ASN A 40 5.52 10.02 10.47
C ASN A 40 4.50 8.90 10.74
N PHE A 41 3.43 9.22 11.48
CA PHE A 41 2.32 8.29 11.71
C PHE A 41 1.40 8.13 10.49
N ALA A 42 1.35 9.11 9.59
CA ALA A 42 0.53 9.06 8.37
C ALA A 42 1.09 8.10 7.31
N HIS A 43 2.29 7.54 7.50
CA HIS A 43 2.91 6.61 6.55
C HIS A 43 2.03 5.38 6.27
N GLY A 44 1.41 4.81 7.32
CA GLY A 44 0.48 3.69 7.16
C GLY A 44 -0.78 4.07 6.38
N GLU A 45 -1.28 5.29 6.59
CA GLU A 45 -2.47 5.79 5.88
C GLU A 45 -2.20 6.01 4.39
N VAL A 46 -0.99 6.46 4.02
CA VAL A 46 -0.60 6.58 2.61
C VAL A 46 -0.54 5.21 1.93
N TYR A 47 -0.08 4.18 2.65
CA TYR A 47 -0.11 2.80 2.14
C TYR A 47 -1.54 2.32 1.91
N MET A 48 -2.42 2.53 2.89
CA MET A 48 -3.85 2.24 2.79
C MET A 48 -4.48 2.92 1.56
N ILE A 49 -4.26 4.23 1.40
CA ILE A 49 -4.79 5.00 0.27
C ILE A 49 -4.28 4.43 -1.07
N GLY A 50 -2.99 4.10 -1.17
CA GLY A 50 -2.42 3.49 -2.36
C GLY A 50 -3.07 2.14 -2.72
N SER A 51 -3.38 1.31 -1.71
CA SER A 51 -4.09 0.05 -1.90
C SER A 51 -5.52 0.27 -2.39
N TYR A 52 -6.28 1.19 -1.78
CA TYR A 52 -7.64 1.52 -2.21
C TYR A 52 -7.68 2.09 -3.63
N VAL A 53 -6.76 3.00 -3.96
CA VAL A 53 -6.65 3.56 -5.32
C VAL A 53 -6.38 2.47 -6.34
N SER A 54 -5.46 1.55 -6.05
CA SER A 54 -5.17 0.39 -6.92
C SER A 54 -6.44 -0.44 -7.13
N PHE A 55 -7.14 -0.77 -6.04
CA PHE A 55 -8.39 -1.52 -6.09
C PHE A 55 -9.44 -0.81 -6.95
N MET A 56 -9.67 0.49 -6.76
CA MET A 56 -10.67 1.25 -7.50
C MET A 56 -10.38 1.32 -8.99
N ILE A 57 -9.11 1.49 -9.36
CA ILE A 57 -8.70 1.50 -10.77
C ILE A 57 -8.93 0.12 -11.39
N ILE A 58 -8.53 -0.95 -10.70
CA ILE A 58 -8.73 -2.31 -11.18
C ILE A 58 -10.23 -2.62 -11.34
N ALA A 59 -11.03 -2.28 -10.33
CA ALA A 59 -12.48 -2.47 -10.36
C ALA A 59 -13.14 -1.69 -11.51
N ALA A 60 -12.76 -0.42 -11.70
CA ALA A 60 -13.28 0.40 -12.78
C ALA A 60 -12.93 -0.17 -14.17
N LEU A 61 -11.69 -0.62 -14.37
CA LEU A 61 -11.26 -1.23 -15.64
C LEU A 61 -11.99 -2.56 -15.92
N MET A 62 -12.18 -3.40 -14.88
CA MET A 62 -12.99 -4.62 -15.01
C MET A 62 -14.45 -4.30 -15.37
N MET A 63 -15.05 -3.27 -14.77
CA MET A 63 -16.40 -2.82 -15.12
C MET A 63 -16.51 -2.32 -16.57
N MET A 64 -15.42 -1.81 -17.14
CA MET A 64 -15.33 -1.44 -18.56
C MET A 64 -15.09 -2.63 -19.50
N GLY A 65 -15.02 -3.86 -18.97
CA GLY A 65 -14.77 -5.08 -19.73
C GLY A 65 -13.30 -5.33 -20.06
N ILE A 66 -12.37 -4.60 -19.43
CA ILE A 66 -10.94 -4.80 -19.60
C ILE A 66 -10.47 -5.86 -18.60
N ASP A 67 -10.29 -7.08 -19.08
CA ASP A 67 -9.92 -8.24 -18.24
C ASP A 67 -8.44 -8.65 -18.38
N THR A 68 -7.60 -7.80 -18.96
CA THR A 68 -6.18 -8.11 -19.17
C THR A 68 -5.38 -7.94 -17.88
N SER A 69 -5.01 -9.05 -17.23
CA SER A 69 -4.42 -9.05 -15.87
C SER A 69 -3.19 -8.15 -15.72
N TRP A 70 -2.25 -8.17 -16.66
CA TRP A 70 -1.04 -7.35 -16.57
C TRP A 70 -1.35 -5.85 -16.69
N LEU A 71 -2.35 -5.49 -17.51
CA LEU A 71 -2.78 -4.11 -17.71
C LEU A 71 -3.48 -3.57 -16.46
N LEU A 72 -4.32 -4.40 -15.82
CA LEU A 72 -4.99 -4.06 -14.57
C LEU A 72 -3.97 -3.76 -13.46
N VAL A 73 -2.98 -4.63 -13.29
CA VAL A 73 -1.92 -4.46 -12.30
C VAL A 73 -1.06 -3.22 -12.62
N ALA A 74 -0.67 -3.03 -13.88
CA ALA A 74 0.12 -1.87 -14.29
C ALA A 74 -0.63 -0.54 -14.08
N ALA A 75 -1.91 -0.48 -14.45
CA ALA A 75 -2.74 0.71 -14.26
C ALA A 75 -2.97 1.02 -12.78
N GLY A 76 -3.30 0.01 -11.97
CA GLY A 76 -3.43 0.16 -10.52
C GLY A 76 -2.13 0.64 -9.87
N PHE A 77 -1.00 0.05 -10.25
CA PHE A 77 0.32 0.42 -9.74
C PHE A 77 0.70 1.87 -10.08
N ILE A 78 0.54 2.27 -11.35
CA ILE A 78 0.81 3.65 -11.78
C ILE A 78 -0.11 4.64 -11.06
N GLY A 79 -1.40 4.32 -10.96
CA GLY A 79 -2.37 5.16 -10.26
C GLY A 79 -2.03 5.31 -8.78
N ALA A 80 -1.64 4.23 -8.11
CA ALA A 80 -1.19 4.28 -6.72
C ALA A 80 0.06 5.14 -6.55
N ILE A 81 1.05 5.06 -7.44
CA ILE A 81 2.24 5.92 -7.40
C ILE A 81 1.84 7.39 -7.49
N ILE A 82 0.99 7.75 -8.44
CA ILE A 82 0.57 9.14 -8.67
C ILE A 82 -0.16 9.67 -7.45
N ILE A 83 -1.17 8.94 -6.96
CA ILE A 83 -2.00 9.40 -5.84
C ILE A 83 -1.20 9.39 -4.52
N ALA A 84 -0.41 8.35 -4.23
CA ALA A 84 0.40 8.30 -3.02
C ALA A 84 1.44 9.43 -3.00
N SER A 85 2.03 9.77 -4.15
CA SER A 85 2.95 10.91 -4.26
C SER A 85 2.24 12.25 -4.01
N ALA A 86 1.04 12.42 -4.56
CA ALA A 86 0.23 13.62 -4.33
C ALA A 86 -0.19 13.77 -2.85
N TYR A 87 -0.57 12.66 -2.20
CA TYR A 87 -0.88 12.64 -0.77
C TYR A 87 0.36 12.93 0.07
N GLY A 88 1.49 12.29 -0.21
CA GLY A 88 2.77 12.53 0.48
C GLY A 88 3.16 14.00 0.44
N TRP A 89 3.08 14.63 -0.74
CA TRP A 89 3.33 16.06 -0.90
C TRP A 89 2.33 16.92 -0.12
N SER A 90 1.04 16.59 -0.18
CA SER A 90 -0.01 17.34 0.52
C SER A 90 0.14 17.28 2.03
N ILE A 91 0.43 16.09 2.56
CA ILE A 91 0.69 15.83 3.98
C ILE A 91 1.93 16.61 4.44
N GLU A 92 3.02 16.57 3.66
CA GLU A 92 4.21 17.35 3.96
C GLU A 92 3.88 18.85 4.03
N ARG A 93 3.16 19.36 3.03
CA ARG A 93 2.84 20.78 2.91
C ARG A 93 1.95 21.29 4.04
N VAL A 94 0.95 20.51 4.44
CA VAL A 94 -0.10 20.93 5.39
C VAL A 94 0.24 20.56 6.83
N ALA A 95 0.70 19.34 7.08
CA ALA A 95 0.88 18.84 8.44
C ALA A 95 2.31 19.00 8.97
N TYR A 96 3.33 18.74 8.13
CA TYR A 96 4.72 18.67 8.59
C TYR A 96 5.51 19.97 8.41
N ARG A 97 5.42 20.61 7.25
CA ARG A 97 6.17 21.83 6.92
C ARG A 97 5.91 22.99 7.87
N PRO A 98 4.67 23.25 8.36
CA PRO A 98 4.42 24.35 9.30
C PRO A 98 5.04 24.12 10.68
N VAL A 99 5.14 22.86 11.13
CA VAL A 99 5.59 22.52 12.49
C VAL A 99 7.04 22.04 12.54
N ARG A 100 7.75 22.04 11.41
CA ARG A 100 9.14 21.52 11.31
C ARG A 100 10.13 22.18 12.27
N ASN A 101 9.97 23.47 12.54
CA ASN A 101 10.84 24.22 13.46
C ASN A 101 10.28 24.29 14.90
N SER A 102 9.18 23.59 15.18
CA SER A 102 8.53 23.59 16.49
C SER A 102 9.09 22.48 17.39
N LYS A 103 8.66 22.46 18.66
CA LYS A 103 9.01 21.40 19.61
C LYS A 103 8.56 20.03 19.06
N ARG A 104 9.36 18.99 19.30
CA ARG A 104 9.07 17.60 18.85
C ARG A 104 7.65 17.13 19.20
N LEU A 105 7.15 17.50 20.38
CA LEU A 105 5.78 17.17 20.81
C LEU A 105 4.72 17.72 19.85
N ILE A 106 4.88 18.96 19.36
CA ILE A 106 3.92 19.60 18.45
C ILE A 106 3.91 18.88 17.11
N ALA A 107 5.09 18.50 16.61
CA ALA A 107 5.21 17.70 15.38
C ALA A 107 4.55 16.32 15.52
N LEU A 108 4.69 15.66 16.67
CA LEU A 108 4.02 14.39 16.95
C LEU A 108 2.49 14.53 16.97
N ILE A 109 1.95 15.56 17.63
CA ILE A 109 0.51 15.81 17.68
C ILE A 109 -0.03 16.06 16.26
N SER A 110 0.68 16.87 15.45
CA SER A 110 0.31 17.10 14.04
C SER A 110 0.30 15.81 13.23
N ALA A 111 1.33 14.96 13.40
CA ALA A 111 1.44 13.68 12.71
C ALA A 111 0.29 12.71 13.06
N ILE A 112 -0.04 12.60 14.35
CA ILE A 112 -1.14 11.76 14.84
C ILE A 112 -2.48 12.31 14.32
N GLY A 113 -2.69 13.63 14.42
CA GLY A 113 -3.89 14.29 13.93
C GLY A 113 -4.09 14.06 12.42
N MET A 114 -3.01 14.11 11.64
CA MET A 114 -3.06 13.83 10.21
C MET A 114 -3.41 12.36 9.91
N SER A 115 -2.84 11.41 10.66
CA SER A 115 -3.17 9.98 10.51
C SER A 115 -4.64 9.72 10.80
N ILE A 116 -5.16 10.24 11.91
CA ILE A 116 -6.59 10.11 12.27
C ILE A 116 -7.48 10.77 11.22
N PHE A 117 -7.08 11.94 10.69
CA PHE A 117 -7.84 12.63 9.65
C PHE A 117 -7.93 11.78 8.37
N LEU A 118 -6.81 11.23 7.89
CA LEU A 118 -6.78 10.40 6.68
C LEU A 118 -7.56 9.09 6.87
N GLN A 119 -7.39 8.44 8.02
CA GLN A 119 -8.12 7.23 8.37
C GLN A 119 -9.63 7.45 8.35
N ASN A 120 -10.10 8.55 8.97
CA ASN A 120 -11.51 8.91 8.96
C ASN A 120 -12.01 9.33 7.58
N TYR A 121 -11.20 10.05 6.81
CA TYR A 121 -11.54 10.42 5.44
C TYR A 121 -11.83 9.19 4.59
N VAL A 122 -10.93 8.21 4.59
CA VAL A 122 -11.11 6.95 3.85
C VAL A 122 -12.28 6.14 4.42
N SER A 123 -12.44 6.10 5.75
CA SER A 123 -13.58 5.40 6.36
C SER A 123 -14.94 5.99 5.96
N LEU A 124 -15.00 7.30 5.70
CA LEU A 124 -16.22 7.97 5.23
C LEU A 124 -16.49 7.73 3.74
N THR A 125 -15.45 7.62 2.91
CA THR A 125 -15.61 7.42 1.46
C THR A 125 -15.79 5.96 1.07
N GLU A 126 -14.99 5.05 1.65
CA GLU A 126 -14.94 3.63 1.31
C GLU A 126 -15.72 2.74 2.29
N GLY A 127 -16.06 3.28 3.46
CA GLY A 127 -16.61 2.52 4.58
C GLY A 127 -15.51 1.85 5.42
N SER A 128 -15.89 1.33 6.58
CA SER A 128 -14.96 0.72 7.55
C SER A 128 -14.75 -0.79 7.32
N ARG A 129 -15.10 -1.33 6.15
CA ARG A 129 -15.04 -2.76 5.86
C ARG A 129 -13.83 -3.07 5.01
N ASP A 130 -13.13 -4.16 5.35
CA ASP A 130 -12.04 -4.67 4.52
C ASP A 130 -12.60 -5.15 3.17
N VAL A 131 -12.06 -4.61 2.08
CA VAL A 131 -12.42 -4.99 0.71
C VAL A 131 -11.30 -5.83 0.12
N ALA A 132 -11.61 -7.08 -0.23
CA ALA A 132 -10.67 -7.96 -0.90
C ALA A 132 -10.66 -7.69 -2.41
N LEU A 133 -9.47 -7.72 -3.02
CA LEU A 133 -9.33 -7.71 -4.47
C LEU A 133 -10.09 -8.89 -5.07
N PRO A 134 -10.83 -8.71 -6.18
CA PRO A 134 -11.54 -9.80 -6.83
C PRO A 134 -10.55 -10.90 -7.23
N SER A 135 -10.94 -12.16 -7.00
CA SER A 135 -10.11 -13.39 -7.13
C SER A 135 -9.57 -13.67 -8.53
N ARG A 136 -9.83 -12.80 -9.50
CA ARG A 136 -9.30 -12.91 -10.87
C ARG A 136 -7.84 -12.47 -10.99
N LEU A 137 -7.30 -11.78 -9.98
CA LEU A 137 -5.87 -11.48 -9.86
C LEU A 137 -5.22 -12.50 -8.92
N ASN A 138 -4.90 -13.69 -9.43
CA ASN A 138 -4.08 -14.66 -8.71
C ASN A 138 -2.62 -14.17 -8.68
N GLY A 139 -2.25 -13.46 -7.62
CA GLY A 139 -0.86 -13.12 -7.30
C GLY A 139 -0.06 -14.26 -6.66
N GLN A 140 -0.66 -15.45 -6.54
CA GLN A 140 0.02 -16.64 -6.06
C GLN A 140 0.81 -17.29 -7.20
N TRP A 141 2.12 -17.30 -7.04
CA TRP A 141 3.00 -18.13 -7.85
C TRP A 141 2.74 -19.59 -7.48
N LEU A 142 2.05 -20.33 -8.33
CA LEU A 142 1.81 -21.76 -8.13
C LEU A 142 2.99 -22.54 -8.73
N VAL A 143 3.81 -23.14 -7.87
CA VAL A 143 4.93 -23.98 -8.29
C VAL A 143 4.51 -25.45 -8.28
N GLY A 144 4.10 -25.94 -9.44
CA GLY A 144 3.50 -27.26 -9.63
C GLY A 144 2.09 -27.12 -10.21
N SER A 145 1.72 -28.02 -11.13
CA SER A 145 0.38 -28.05 -11.71
C SER A 145 -0.65 -28.17 -10.59
N GLY A 146 -1.53 -27.18 -10.48
CA GLY A 146 -2.82 -27.38 -9.84
C GLY A 146 -3.58 -28.42 -10.65
N GLU A 147 -3.49 -29.68 -10.25
CA GLU A 147 -4.48 -30.68 -10.63
C GLU A 147 -5.26 -31.08 -9.37
N SER A 148 -6.57 -30.87 -9.50
CA SER A 148 -7.73 -31.09 -8.60
C SER A 148 -7.81 -30.28 -7.32
#